data_AF-A0A2S6TN63-F1
#
_entry.id   AF-A0A2S6TN63-F1
#
_cell.length_a   1.000
_cell.length_b   1.000
_cell.length_c   1.000
_cell.angle_alpha   90.00
_cell.angle_beta   90.00
_cell.angle_gamma   90.00
#
_symmetry.space_group_name_H-M   'P 1'
#
loop_
_entity.id
_entity.type
_entity.pdbx_description
1 polymer ?
#
loop_
_entity_poly.entity_id
_entity_poly.type
_entity_poly.pdbx_seq_one_letter_code
_entity_poly.pdbx_strand_id
1 'polypeptide(L)'
;GASVIGTDKTLEDHVISLASGKNCSTIRKQKGLTYCEEDEPKITPNIYCYKTLAKVTCYDRPNPYGGRQKKMGEDNVNVAR
;
A
#
# COMPACT_ATOMS: atom_id res chain seq x y z
N GLY A 1 -20.48 18.45 5.34
CA GLY A 1 -21.46 17.46 5.82
C GLY A 1 -20.81 16.09 5.79
N ALA A 2 -20.85 15.35 6.89
CA ALA A 2 -20.40 13.96 6.91
C ALA A 2 -21.59 13.06 6.56
N SER A 3 -21.48 12.26 5.50
CA SER A 3 -22.52 11.33 5.07
C SER A 3 -22.51 10.11 6.00
N VAL A 4 -23.62 9.87 6.70
CA VAL A 4 -23.78 8.84 7.74
C VAL A 4 -24.67 7.67 7.31
N ILE A 5 -25.08 7.62 6.05
CA ILE A 5 -26.09 6.67 5.58
C ILE A 5 -25.41 5.69 4.63
N GLY A 6 -25.08 4.49 5.14
CA GLY A 6 -24.65 3.36 4.30
C GLY A 6 -23.33 2.68 4.69
N THR A 7 -22.71 3.02 5.83
CA THR A 7 -21.60 2.20 6.37
C THR A 7 -22.12 1.39 7.53
N ASP A 8 -22.03 0.05 7.46
CA ASP A 8 -22.35 -0.83 8.59
C ASP A 8 -21.36 -0.56 9.75
N LYS A 9 -21.65 0.46 10.54
CA LYS A 9 -20.86 0.93 11.68
C LYS A 9 -21.78 1.05 12.88
N THR A 10 -21.28 0.66 14.05
CA THR A 10 -22.01 0.88 15.29
C THR A 10 -21.98 2.38 15.64
N LEU A 11 -22.92 2.84 16.49
CA LEU A 11 -22.98 4.26 16.91
C LEU A 11 -21.68 4.73 17.58
N GLU A 12 -21.07 3.85 18.38
CA GLU A 12 -19.76 4.06 19.01
C GLU A 12 -18.63 4.19 17.98
N ASP A 13 -18.62 3.35 16.93
CA ASP A 13 -17.65 3.45 15.84
C ASP A 13 -17.77 4.77 15.07
N HIS A 14 -18.98 5.32 14.96
CA HIS A 14 -19.20 6.63 14.36
C HIS A 14 -18.60 7.76 15.19
N VAL A 15 -18.83 7.76 16.51
CA VAL A 15 -18.25 8.75 17.43
C VAL A 15 -16.74 8.69 17.40
N ILE A 16 -16.18 7.47 17.44
CA ILE A 16 -14.73 7.27 17.39
C ILE A 16 -14.16 7.71 16.05
N SER A 17 -14.83 7.39 14.92
CA SER A 17 -14.37 7.82 13.59
C SER A 17 -14.37 9.35 13.46
N LEU A 18 -15.40 10.03 13.97
CA LEU A 18 -15.49 11.49 13.97
C LEU A 18 -14.46 12.15 14.89
N ALA A 19 -14.24 11.59 16.08
CA ALA A 19 -13.31 12.14 17.06
C ALA A 19 -11.84 11.91 16.68
N SER A 20 -11.52 10.73 16.14
CA SER A 20 -10.15 10.38 15.73
C SER A 20 -9.80 10.82 14.31
N GLY A 21 -10.79 11.16 13.48
CA GLY A 21 -10.61 11.42 12.05
C GLY A 21 -10.24 10.19 11.23
N LYS A 22 -10.29 8.99 11.83
CA LYS A 22 -9.98 7.71 11.21
C LYS A 22 -11.24 6.96 10.81
N ASN A 23 -11.15 6.08 9.82
CA ASN A 23 -12.27 5.23 9.43
C ASN A 23 -12.29 3.94 10.27
N CYS A 24 -12.94 3.99 11.44
CA CYS A 24 -13.01 2.87 12.38
C CYS A 24 -14.36 2.14 12.32
N SER A 25 -14.35 0.81 12.48
CA SER A 25 -15.55 -0.04 12.51
C SER A 25 -15.30 -1.36 13.27
N THR A 26 -16.21 -1.70 14.18
CA THR A 26 -16.22 -2.97 14.91
C THR A 26 -16.51 -4.15 13.97
N ILE A 27 -17.28 -3.93 12.90
CA ILE A 27 -17.56 -4.96 11.89
C ILE A 27 -16.28 -5.33 11.13
N ARG A 28 -15.39 -4.36 10.84
CA ARG A 28 -14.07 -4.65 10.26
C ARG A 28 -13.24 -5.54 11.19
N LYS A 29 -13.24 -5.23 12.48
CA LYS A 29 -12.56 -6.04 13.51
C LYS A 29 -13.10 -7.47 13.56
N GLN A 30 -14.42 -7.65 13.47
CA GLN A 30 -15.04 -8.99 13.42
C GLN A 30 -14.64 -9.79 12.17
N LYS A 31 -14.37 -9.11 11.05
CA LYS A 31 -13.85 -9.71 9.82
C LYS A 31 -12.34 -10.01 9.86
N GLY A 32 -11.68 -9.82 11.00
CA GLY A 32 -10.25 -10.05 11.18
C GLY A 32 -9.35 -8.94 10.65
N LEU A 33 -9.92 -7.79 10.27
CA LEU A 33 -9.17 -6.60 9.89
C LEU A 33 -8.87 -5.73 11.11
N THR A 34 -8.01 -4.73 10.95
CA THR A 34 -7.79 -3.72 12.00
C THR A 34 -9.06 -2.90 12.23
N TYR A 35 -9.18 -2.42 13.48
CA TYR A 35 -10.34 -1.64 13.90
C TYR A 35 -10.50 -0.34 13.10
N CYS A 36 -9.40 0.36 12.81
CA CYS A 36 -9.36 1.49 11.89
C CYS A 36 -8.61 1.11 10.62
N GLU A 37 -9.10 1.56 9.46
CA GLU A 37 -8.49 1.32 8.14
C GLU A 37 -7.03 1.79 8.06
N GLU A 38 -6.75 2.93 8.67
CA GLU A 38 -5.43 3.56 8.66
C GLU A 38 -4.39 2.77 9.48
N ASP A 39 -4.85 1.89 10.35
CA ASP A 39 -3.98 1.05 11.18
C ASP A 39 -3.61 -0.26 10.45
N GLU A 40 -4.14 -0.52 9.25
CA GLU A 40 -3.73 -1.68 8.46
C GLU A 40 -2.25 -1.56 8.05
N PRO A 41 -1.43 -2.61 8.27
CA PRO A 41 -0.04 -2.58 7.86
C PRO A 41 0.05 -2.50 6.34
N LYS A 42 0.57 -1.38 5.83
CA LYS A 42 0.91 -1.25 4.41
C LYS A 42 2.12 -2.13 4.12
N ILE A 43 1.89 -3.34 3.63
CA ILE A 43 2.95 -4.18 3.09
C ILE A 43 3.40 -3.55 1.78
N THR A 44 4.47 -2.79 1.81
CA THR A 44 5.14 -2.32 0.58
C THR A 44 6.13 -3.41 0.16
N PRO A 45 5.83 -4.25 -0.84
CA PRO A 45 6.77 -5.26 -1.28
C PRO A 45 7.99 -4.57 -1.92
N ASN A 46 9.18 -4.93 -1.46
CA ASN A 46 10.42 -4.41 -2.04
C ASN A 46 10.73 -5.22 -3.30
N ILE A 47 10.20 -4.77 -4.44
CA ILE A 47 10.31 -5.47 -5.72
C ILE A 47 11.47 -4.88 -6.53
N TYR A 48 12.36 -5.75 -7.00
CA TYR A 48 13.50 -5.40 -7.85
C TYR A 48 13.26 -5.93 -9.27
N CYS A 49 13.00 -5.03 -10.20
CA CYS A 49 12.78 -5.37 -11.61
C CYS A 49 14.04 -5.17 -12.44
N TYR A 50 14.40 -6.17 -13.24
CA TYR A 50 15.55 -6.12 -14.15
C TYR A 50 15.08 -6.34 -15.59
N LYS A 51 15.67 -5.57 -16.51
CA LYS A 51 15.39 -5.70 -17.94
C LYS A 51 16.20 -6.86 -18.53
N THR A 52 15.53 -7.81 -19.17
CA THR A 52 16.17 -8.87 -19.96
C THR A 52 15.96 -8.63 -21.45
N LEU A 53 16.56 -9.47 -22.31
CA LEU A 53 16.49 -9.30 -23.78
C LEU A 53 15.06 -9.37 -24.35
N ALA A 54 14.17 -10.13 -23.71
CA ALA A 54 12.81 -10.36 -24.20
C ALA A 54 11.71 -9.76 -23.31
N LYS A 55 11.95 -9.60 -22.00
CA LYS A 55 10.94 -9.13 -21.04
C LYS A 55 11.53 -8.51 -19.78
N VAL A 56 10.73 -7.76 -19.03
CA VAL A 56 11.09 -7.34 -17.67
C VAL A 56 10.75 -8.48 -16.71
N THR A 57 11.68 -8.84 -15.83
CA THR A 57 11.44 -9.84 -14.77
C THR A 57 11.70 -9.18 -13.42
N CYS A 58 10.76 -9.36 -12.48
CA CYS A 58 10.79 -8.75 -11.17
C CYS A 58 10.99 -9.82 -10.09
N TYR A 59 11.79 -9.50 -9.08
CA TYR A 59 12.17 -10.37 -7.98
C TYR A 59 11.91 -9.69 -6.63
N ASP A 60 11.76 -10.49 -5.59
CA ASP A 60 11.61 -10.05 -4.19
C ASP A 60 12.94 -9.71 -3.51
N ARG A 61 14.07 -10.04 -4.15
CA ARG A 61 15.42 -9.79 -3.65
C ARG A 61 16.32 -9.17 -4.72
N PRO A 62 17.33 -8.37 -4.33
CA PRO A 62 18.28 -7.79 -5.26
C PRO A 62 19.19 -8.88 -5.86
N ASN A 63 19.73 -8.62 -7.06
CA ASN A 63 20.65 -9.54 -7.72
C ASN A 63 21.95 -9.68 -6.90
N PRO A 64 22.30 -10.89 -6.40
CA PRO A 64 23.46 -11.09 -5.54
C PRO A 64 24.81 -10.94 -6.27
N TYR A 65 24.84 -11.05 -7.60
CA TYR A 65 26.08 -11.07 -8.38
C TYR A 65 26.48 -9.71 -8.96
N GLY A 66 25.82 -8.61 -8.56
CA GLY A 66 26.16 -7.25 -9.02
C GLY A 66 26.25 -7.11 -10.54
N GLY A 67 25.56 -7.99 -11.28
CA GLY A 67 25.75 -8.14 -12.71
C GLY A 67 25.33 -6.88 -13.47
N ARG A 68 25.81 -6.77 -14.71
CA ARG A 68 25.55 -5.68 -15.68
C ARG A 68 24.06 -5.36 -15.97
N GLN A 69 23.12 -6.00 -15.27
CA GLN A 69 21.70 -5.79 -15.44
C GLN A 69 21.26 -4.52 -14.72
N LYS A 70 20.92 -3.50 -15.51
CA LYS A 70 20.30 -2.26 -15.00
C LYS A 70 18.95 -2.57 -14.36
N LYS A 71 18.76 -2.10 -13.13
CA LYS A 71 17.44 -2.07 -12.49
C LYS A 71 16.53 -1.12 -13.27
N MET A 72 15.29 -1.53 -13.47
CA MET A 72 14.29 -0.71 -14.13
C MET A 72 13.94 0.47 -13.22
N GLY A 73 14.08 1.71 -13.71
CA GLY A 73 13.83 2.92 -12.92
C GLY A 73 15.08 3.55 -12.27
N GLU A 74 16.26 2.95 -12.46
CA GLU A 74 17.56 3.50 -12.05
C GLU A 74 18.24 4.26 -13.20
N ASP A 75 17.42 4.85 -14.08
CA ASP A 75 17.89 5.72 -15.15
C ASP A 75 17.77 7.16 -14.67
N ASN A 76 18.89 7.79 -14.31
CA ASN A 76 19.00 9.24 -14.22
C ASN A 76 18.92 9.82 -15.64
N VAL A 77 17.76 9.68 -16.30
CA VAL A 77 17.48 10.45 -17.51
C VAL A 77 17.33 11.89 -17.04
N ASN A 78 18.38 12.68 -17.21
CA ASN A 78 18.25 14.11 -17.27
C ASN A 78 17.27 14.41 -18.40
N VAL A 79 15.99 14.60 -18.05
CA VAL A 79 14.97 15.11 -18.97
C VAL A 79 15.32 16.57 -19.20
N ALA A 80 16.29 16.80 -20.10
CA ALA A 80 16.45 18.07 -20.76
C ALA A 80 15.24 18.22 -21.69
N ARG A 81 14.31 19.07 -21.29
CA ARG A 81 13.14 19.49 -22.05
C ARG A 81 13.56 20.38 -23.22
#